data_AF-A0A4U7BRC8-F1
#
_entry.id   AF-A0A4U7BRC8-F1
#
_cell.length_a   1.000
_cell.length_b   1.000
_cell.length_c   1.000
_cell.angle_alpha   90.00
_cell.angle_beta   90.00
_cell.angle_gamma   90.00
#
_symmetry.space_group_name_H-M   'P 1'
#
loop_
_entity.id
_entity.type
_entity.pdbx_description
1 polymer ?
#
loop_
_entity_poly.entity_id
_entity_poly.type
_entity_poly.pdbx_seq_one_letter_code
_entity_poly.pdbx_strand_id
1 'polypeptide(L)' 'MKRILFLSLLPIIALADCASLMAKYEAPEPESKTMKQIERWVNKKVKDANDAAVLKECMVARAADNPNQVSVAGK' A
#
# COMPACT_ATOMS: atom_id res chain seq x y z
N MET A 1 -29.47 -29.38 10.79
CA MET A 1 -29.15 -27.99 11.15
C MET A 1 -27.88 -27.57 10.42
N LYS A 2 -28.01 -26.78 9.34
CA LYS A 2 -26.88 -26.34 8.50
C LYS A 2 -26.10 -25.25 9.25
N ARG A 3 -24.88 -25.56 9.71
CA ARG A 3 -23.91 -24.54 10.15
C ARG A 3 -23.07 -24.18 8.93
N ILE A 4 -23.46 -23.12 8.22
CA ILE A 4 -22.63 -22.54 7.16
C ILE A 4 -21.57 -21.70 7.89
N LEU A 5 -20.40 -22.30 8.11
CA LEU A 5 -19.19 -21.59 8.50
C LEU A 5 -18.73 -20.77 7.28
N PHE A 6 -19.14 -19.50 7.23
CA PHE A 6 -18.48 -18.52 6.38
C PHE A 6 -17.10 -18.25 6.99
N LEU A 7 -16.10 -19.06 6.62
CA LEU A 7 -14.70 -18.67 6.76
C LEU A 7 -14.52 -17.44 5.89
N SER A 8 -14.42 -16.27 6.52
CA SER A 8 -13.94 -15.05 5.91
C SER A 8 -12.49 -15.26 5.47
N LEU A 9 -12.29 -15.75 4.26
CA LEU A 9 -11.06 -15.64 3.50
C LEU A 9 -10.83 -14.15 3.21
N LEU A 10 -10.32 -13.43 4.20
CA LEU A 10 -9.72 -12.11 4.01
C LEU A 10 -8.62 -12.25 2.94
N PRO A 11 -8.49 -11.29 2.01
CA PRO A 11 -7.60 -11.41 0.87
C PRO A 11 -6.15 -11.17 1.30
N ILE A 12 -5.53 -12.20 1.88
CA ILE A 12 -4.09 -12.21 2.26
C ILE A 12 -3.19 -12.02 1.03
N ILE A 13 -3.73 -12.22 -0.17
CA ILE A 13 -3.02 -12.14 -1.45
C ILE A 13 -2.48 -10.72 -1.72
N ALA A 14 -3.13 -9.66 -1.22
CA ALA A 14 -2.70 -8.28 -1.47
C ALA A 14 -1.45 -7.85 -0.65
N LEU A 15 -1.21 -8.44 0.53
CA LEU A 15 -0.05 -8.06 1.36
C LEU A 15 1.26 -8.68 0.88
N ALA A 16 1.22 -9.91 0.35
CA ALA A 16 2.41 -10.59 -0.15
C ALA A 16 2.98 -9.92 -1.41
N ASP A 17 2.11 -9.36 -2.26
CA ASP A 17 2.51 -8.63 -3.46
C ASP A 17 3.16 -7.28 -3.11
N CYS A 18 2.68 -6.61 -2.05
CA CYS A 18 3.24 -5.33 -1.62
C CYS A 18 4.71 -5.40 -1.21
N ALA A 19 5.09 -6.31 -0.32
CA ALA A 19 6.48 -6.43 0.13
C ALA A 19 7.41 -6.83 -1.02
N SER A 20 6.93 -7.71 -1.91
CA SER A 20 7.66 -8.17 -3.08
C SER A 20 7.88 -7.04 -4.10
N LEU A 21 6.84 -6.26 -4.40
CA LEU A 21 6.92 -5.09 -5.29
C LEU A 21 7.76 -3.96 -4.68
N MET A 22 7.64 -3.73 -3.37
CA MET A 22 8.47 -2.76 -2.67
C MET A 22 9.95 -3.12 -2.77
N ALA A 23 10.30 -4.40 -2.58
CA ALA A 23 11.68 -4.87 -2.77
C ALA A 23 12.12 -4.79 -4.24
N LYS A 24 11.28 -5.22 -5.18
CA LYS A 24 11.55 -5.19 -6.63
C LYS A 24 11.88 -3.80 -7.15
N TYR A 25 11.19 -2.78 -6.65
CA TYR A 25 11.33 -1.39 -7.12
C TYR A 25 12.14 -0.51 -6.17
N GLU A 26 12.73 -1.08 -5.10
CA GLU A 26 13.44 -0.34 -4.06
C GLU A 26 12.59 0.83 -3.53
N ALA A 27 11.33 0.53 -3.21
CA ALA A 27 10.37 1.53 -2.79
C ALA A 27 10.73 2.13 -1.43
N PRO A 28 10.57 3.45 -1.24
CA PRO A 28 10.80 4.07 0.05
C PRO A 28 9.75 3.63 1.08
N GLU A 29 10.08 3.75 2.36
CA GLU A 29 9.12 3.50 3.44
C GLU A 29 7.86 4.38 3.27
N PRO A 30 6.66 3.79 3.07
CA PRO A 30 5.46 4.56 2.72
C PRO A 30 5.05 5.53 3.81
N GLU A 31 5.24 5.12 5.07
CA GLU A 31 4.93 5.90 6.28
C GLU A 31 5.73 7.22 6.37
N SER A 32 6.87 7.31 5.67
CA SER A 32 7.71 8.51 5.59
C SER A 32 7.32 9.48 4.47
N LYS A 33 6.29 9.15 3.67
CA LYS A 33 5.89 9.90 2.48
C LYS A 33 4.45 10.36 2.57
N THR A 34 4.17 11.50 1.96
CA THR A 34 2.79 11.94 1.70
C THR A 34 2.19 11.17 0.53
N MET A 35 0.86 11.11 0.44
CA MET A 35 0.15 10.45 -0.67
C MET A 35 0.58 10.98 -2.04
N LYS A 36 0.79 12.30 -2.17
CA LYS A 36 1.29 12.94 -3.40
C LYS A 36 2.71 12.52 -3.74
N GLN A 37 3.57 12.28 -2.74
CA GLN A 37 4.93 11.81 -2.98
C GLN A 37 4.97 10.34 -3.39
N ILE A 38 4.12 9.50 -2.79
CA ILE A 38 3.95 8.09 -3.17
C ILE A 38 3.52 8.02 -4.65
N GLU A 39 2.46 8.74 -5.02
CA GLU A 39 1.96 8.75 -6.40
C GLU A 39 3.00 9.23 -7.41
N ARG A 40 3.71 10.33 -7.11
CA ARG A 40 4.77 10.84 -8.00
C ARG A 40 5.92 9.84 -8.14
N TRP A 41 6.31 9.19 -7.05
CA TRP A 41 7.41 8.24 -7.07
C TRP A 41 7.04 7.00 -7.89
N VAL A 42 5.86 6.41 -7.64
CA VAL A 42 5.37 5.23 -8.38
C VAL A 42 5.29 5.52 -9.88
N ASN A 43 4.65 6.62 -10.29
CA ASN A 43 4.54 7.00 -11.70
C ASN A 43 5.89 7.23 -12.38
N LYS A 44 6.90 7.68 -11.63
CA LYS A 44 8.25 7.94 -12.17
C LYS A 44 9.06 6.65 -12.30
N LYS A 45 8.97 5.76 -11.31
CA LYS A 45 9.88 4.62 -11.12
C LYS A 45 9.33 3.30 -11.63
N VAL A 46 8.02 3.10 -11.57
CA VAL A 46 7.36 1.87 -12.01
C VAL A 46 6.80 2.09 -13.41
N LYS A 47 7.26 1.31 -14.38
CA LYS A 47 6.83 1.39 -15.79
C LYS A 47 5.72 0.41 -16.15
N ASP A 48 5.66 -0.70 -15.43
CA ASP A 48 4.58 -1.65 -15.56
C ASP A 48 3.32 -1.09 -14.90
N ALA A 49 2.23 -1.02 -15.67
CA ALA A 49 1.00 -0.38 -15.21
C ALA A 49 0.30 -1.18 -14.08
N ASN A 50 0.43 -2.51 -14.11
CA ASN A 50 -0.18 -3.37 -13.11
C ASN A 50 0.59 -3.25 -11.78
N ASP A 51 1.92 -3.35 -11.83
CA ASP A 51 2.76 -3.20 -10.66
C ASP A 51 2.62 -1.79 -10.06
N ALA A 52 2.48 -0.75 -10.90
CA ALA A 52 2.26 0.61 -10.42
C ALA A 52 0.93 0.75 -9.66
N ALA A 53 -0.14 0.13 -10.14
CA ALA A 53 -1.44 0.17 -9.48
C ALA A 53 -1.39 -0.54 -8.12
N VAL A 54 -0.88 -1.77 -8.09
CA VAL A 54 -0.79 -2.59 -6.87
C VAL A 54 0.14 -1.93 -5.84
N LEU A 55 1.32 -1.47 -6.27
CA LEU A 55 2.29 -0.83 -5.38
C LEU A 55 1.76 0.50 -4.83
N LYS A 56 1.07 1.31 -5.65
CA LYS A 56 0.46 2.57 -5.18
C LYS A 56 -0.59 2.30 -4.11
N GLU A 57 -1.50 1.36 -4.36
CA GLU A 57 -2.56 1.00 -3.41
C GLU A 57 -1.96 0.54 -2.08
N CYS A 58 -0.96 -0.35 -2.12
CA CYS A 58 -0.37 -0.88 -0.90
C CYS A 58 0.45 0.15 -0.13
N MET A 59 1.21 1.01 -0.82
CA MET A 59 1.96 2.09 -0.19
C MET A 59 1.01 3.10 0.47
N VAL A 60 -0.12 3.43 -0.17
CA VAL A 60 -1.13 4.32 0.39
C VAL A 60 -1.78 3.69 1.63
N ALA A 61 -2.14 2.40 1.58
CA ALA A 61 -2.70 1.68 2.73
C ALA A 61 -1.75 1.71 3.93
N ARG A 62 -0.47 1.34 3.73
CA ARG A 62 0.55 1.40 4.79
C ARG A 62 0.79 2.81 5.32
N ALA A 63 0.76 3.81 4.44
CA ALA A 63 0.94 5.20 4.85
C ALA A 63 -0.30 5.74 5.59
N ALA A 64 -1.51 5.26 5.28
CA ALA A 64 -2.75 5.64 5.97
C ALA A 64 -2.83 5.03 7.39
N ASP A 65 -2.28 3.84 7.57
CA ASP A 65 -2.16 3.19 8.88
C ASP A 65 -1.08 3.81 9.78
N ASN A 66 -0.35 4.84 9.31
CA ASN A 66 0.62 5.57 10.14
C ASN A 66 -0.13 6.52 11.10
N PRO A 67 -0.14 6.26 12.43
CA PRO A 67 -0.80 7.13 13.40
C PRO A 67 -0.20 8.55 13.46
N ASN A 68 1.00 8.76 12.89
CA ASN A 68 1.68 10.05 12.85
C ASN A 68 1.29 10.93 11.64
N GLN A 69 0.48 10.44 10.69
CA GLN A 69 -0.02 11.28 9.57
C GLN A 69 -1.19 12.18 10.00
N VAL A 70 -1.80 11.92 11.16
CA VAL A 70 -2.83 12.78 11.77
C VAL A 70 -2.19 13.93 12.55
N SER A 71 -1.33 14.74 11.91
CA SER A 71 -1.11 16.15 12.28
C SER A 71 -0.02 16.78 11.42
N VAL A 72 -0.43 17.35 10.29
CA VAL A 72 0.18 18.61 9.81
C VAL A 72 -0.85 19.75 9.74
N ALA A 73 -2.05 19.51 10.30
CA ALA A 73 -3.07 20.53 10.50
C ALA A 73 -2.78 21.27 11.83
N GLY A 74 -1.69 22.04 11.84
CA GLY A 74 -1.26 22.74 13.06
C GLY A 74 0.16 23.30 12.95
N LYS A 75 0.45 24.07 11.90
CA LYS A 75 1.59 24.99 11.87
C LYS A 75 1.20 26.24 11.09
#